data_AF-A0A924DG67-F1
#
_entry.id   AF-A0A924DG67-F1
#
_cell.length_a   1.000
_cell.length_b   1.000
_cell.length_c   1.000
_cell.angle_alpha   90.00
_cell.angle_beta   90.00
_cell.angle_gamma   90.00
#
_symmetry.space_group_name_H-M   'P 1'
#
loop_
_entity.id
_entity.type
_entity.pdbx_description
1 polymer ?
#
loop_
_entity_poly.entity_id
_entity_poly.type
_entity_poly.pdbx_seq_one_letter_code
_entity_poly.pdbx_strand_id
1 'polypeptide(L)'
;MKKYFLLIFLIVTKNVLANSILPYKKYQISINNIIDTAAYPIANISSINLPFYYNKPINTFLADLADAYPGYVLGRIYGNEIRRGTMINVYYGNSIAFVIVVKNFQYINSFSPTGNFDINLFRQENIHRIELWNVGDCVYGCN
;
A
#
# COMPACT_ATOMS: atom_id res chain seq x y z
N MET A 1 -17.58 -69.67 -0.18
CA MET A 1 -17.90 -68.36 0.43
C MET A 1 -16.72 -67.93 1.29
N LYS A 2 -15.85 -67.04 0.79
CA LYS A 2 -14.70 -66.48 1.52
C LYS A 2 -14.93 -64.98 1.72
N LYS A 3 -14.80 -64.53 2.97
CA LYS A 3 -15.09 -63.17 3.44
C LYS A 3 -13.98 -62.21 2.99
N TYR A 4 -14.36 -61.10 2.35
CA TYR A 4 -13.51 -59.94 2.14
C TYR A 4 -13.63 -59.04 3.38
N PHE A 5 -12.50 -58.68 4.00
CA PHE A 5 -12.43 -57.58 4.96
C PHE A 5 -11.23 -56.71 4.54
N LEU A 6 -11.51 -55.69 3.73
CA LEU A 6 -10.55 -54.66 3.35
C LEU A 6 -10.77 -53.48 4.30
N LEU A 7 -9.87 -53.29 5.26
CA LEU A 7 -9.90 -52.18 6.21
C LEU A 7 -9.32 -50.94 5.54
N ILE A 8 -10.17 -49.99 5.13
CA ILE A 8 -9.72 -48.71 4.57
C ILE A 8 -9.46 -47.75 5.73
N PHE A 9 -8.19 -47.39 5.92
CA PHE A 9 -7.73 -46.30 6.77
C PHE A 9 -8.24 -44.96 6.20
N LEU A 10 -9.08 -44.24 6.95
CA LEU A 10 -9.42 -42.84 6.66
C LEU A 10 -8.75 -41.94 7.71
N ILE A 11 -7.58 -41.43 7.36
CA ILE A 11 -6.89 -40.37 8.11
C ILE A 11 -7.54 -39.04 7.71
N VAL A 12 -8.44 -38.53 8.55
CA VAL A 12 -8.93 -37.15 8.45
C VAL A 12 -7.89 -36.27 9.15
N THR A 13 -6.94 -35.75 8.39
CA THR A 13 -6.21 -34.54 8.79
C THR A 13 -6.68 -33.41 7.89
N LYS A 14 -7.18 -32.32 8.48
CA LYS A 14 -6.84 -30.94 8.13
C LYS A 14 -7.78 -29.93 8.79
N ASN A 15 -7.21 -28.74 8.94
CA ASN A 15 -7.77 -27.49 9.45
C ASN A 15 -7.65 -27.47 10.97
N VAL A 16 -6.88 -26.55 11.57
CA VAL A 16 -6.98 -25.09 11.52
C VAL A 16 -5.79 -24.65 12.40
N LEU A 17 -4.78 -23.86 12.03
CA LEU A 17 -4.73 -22.42 11.76
C LEU A 17 -3.23 -22.16 11.48
N ALA A 18 -2.84 -21.89 10.23
CA ALA A 18 -1.56 -21.22 10.00
C ALA A 18 -1.82 -19.72 10.16
N ASN A 19 -1.63 -19.21 11.37
CA ASN A 19 -1.45 -17.77 11.57
C ASN A 19 -0.13 -17.37 10.91
N SER A 20 -0.17 -17.11 9.60
CA SER A 20 0.96 -16.51 8.90
C SER A 20 0.99 -15.03 9.27
N ILE A 21 1.64 -14.71 10.39
CA ILE A 21 2.19 -13.38 10.60
C ILE A 21 3.29 -13.23 9.56
N LEU A 22 2.93 -12.69 8.39
CA LEU A 22 3.93 -12.37 7.38
C LEU A 22 4.83 -11.25 7.94
N PRO A 23 6.15 -11.40 7.86
CA PRO A 23 7.08 -10.41 8.39
C PRO A 23 6.87 -9.06 7.69
N TYR A 24 6.78 -8.00 8.48
CA TYR A 24 6.77 -6.62 8.02
C TYR A 24 7.99 -6.38 7.11
N LYS A 25 7.75 -6.29 5.80
CA LYS A 25 8.80 -6.05 4.81
C LYS A 25 9.31 -4.63 5.02
N LYS A 26 10.54 -4.49 5.53
CA LYS A 26 11.22 -3.19 5.64
C LYS A 26 11.39 -2.63 4.23
N TYR A 27 10.59 -1.63 3.86
CA TYR A 27 10.64 -1.03 2.54
C TYR A 27 11.88 -0.13 2.47
N GLN A 28 12.92 -0.57 1.75
CA GLN A 28 13.98 0.35 1.34
C GLN A 28 13.38 1.28 0.28
N ILE A 29 13.11 2.52 0.67
CA ILE A 29 12.84 3.60 -0.27
C ILE A 29 14.15 3.80 -1.05
N SER A 30 14.23 3.32 -2.29
CA SER A 30 15.39 3.56 -3.15
C SER A 30 15.20 4.94 -3.79
N ILE A 31 15.77 5.97 -3.16
CA ILE A 31 15.68 7.40 -3.53
C ILE A 31 16.71 7.72 -4.62
N ASN A 32 16.79 6.92 -5.69
CA ASN A 32 17.91 7.08 -6.63
C ASN A 32 17.65 8.14 -7.72
N ASN A 33 16.47 8.78 -7.78
CA ASN A 33 16.14 9.78 -8.81
C ASN A 33 15.08 10.84 -8.39
N ILE A 34 14.90 11.12 -7.09
CA ILE A 34 14.00 12.19 -6.63
C ILE A 34 14.86 13.45 -6.42
N ILE A 35 15.37 14.02 -7.51
CA ILE A 35 16.35 15.14 -7.43
C ILE A 35 15.66 16.51 -7.54
N ASP A 36 14.40 16.58 -7.99
CA ASP A 36 13.68 17.86 -8.24
C ASP A 36 12.27 17.94 -7.61
N THR A 37 12.05 17.38 -6.42
CA THR A 37 10.79 17.59 -5.68
C THR A 37 10.96 18.58 -4.55
N ALA A 38 9.90 19.33 -4.25
CA ALA A 38 9.89 20.28 -3.14
C ALA A 38 10.25 19.58 -1.81
N ALA A 39 11.01 20.28 -0.99
CA ALA A 39 11.51 19.81 0.29
C ALA A 39 10.86 20.62 1.42
N TYR A 40 10.26 19.92 2.38
CA TYR A 40 9.59 20.55 3.53
C TYR A 40 10.13 19.98 4.85
N PRO A 41 10.17 20.77 5.93
CA PRO A 41 10.46 20.24 7.26
C PRO A 41 9.43 19.20 7.67
N ILE A 42 9.87 18.06 8.21
CA ILE A 42 8.97 17.00 8.68
C ILE A 42 7.95 17.51 9.70
N ALA A 43 8.33 18.47 10.55
CA ALA A 43 7.44 19.10 11.53
C ALA A 43 6.19 19.71 10.88
N ASN A 44 6.34 20.37 9.72
CA ASN A 44 5.23 20.99 8.99
C ASN A 44 4.32 19.94 8.35
N ILE A 45 4.86 18.81 7.91
CA ILE A 45 4.10 17.74 7.28
C ILE A 45 3.39 16.88 8.35
N SER A 46 4.04 16.65 9.48
CA SER A 46 3.50 15.84 10.59
C SER A 46 2.29 16.45 11.28
N SER A 47 2.00 17.74 11.07
CA SER A 47 0.80 18.40 11.61
C SER A 47 -0.47 18.12 10.80
N ILE A 48 -0.38 17.48 9.64
CA ILE A 48 -1.55 17.10 8.85
C ILE A 48 -2.40 16.09 9.64
N ASN A 49 -3.69 16.35 9.77
CA ASN A 49 -4.64 15.44 10.41
C ASN A 49 -4.95 14.24 9.50
N LEU A 50 -4.05 13.27 9.41
CA LEU A 50 -4.20 12.11 8.53
C LEU A 50 -5.50 11.30 8.74
N PRO A 51 -5.99 11.08 9.98
CA PRO A 51 -7.27 10.40 10.20
C PRO A 51 -8.47 11.06 9.54
N PHE A 52 -8.45 12.37 9.30
CA PHE A 52 -9.52 13.07 8.58
C PHE A 52 -9.76 12.48 7.19
N TYR A 53 -8.72 11.96 6.54
CA TYR A 53 -8.78 11.43 5.19
C TYR A 53 -9.23 9.96 5.11
N TYR A 54 -9.36 9.27 6.23
CA TYR A 54 -9.78 7.86 6.22
C TYR A 54 -11.20 7.72 5.68
N ASN A 55 -11.41 6.68 4.87
CA ASN A 55 -12.63 6.41 4.09
C ASN A 55 -13.04 7.54 3.11
N LYS A 56 -12.15 8.49 2.82
CA LYS A 56 -12.34 9.46 1.73
C LYS A 56 -11.55 9.02 0.49
N PRO A 57 -11.95 9.45 -0.71
CA PRO A 57 -11.20 9.20 -1.93
C PRO A 57 -9.76 9.72 -1.82
N ILE A 58 -8.80 9.00 -2.37
CA ILE A 58 -7.39 9.41 -2.41
C ILE A 58 -7.22 10.82 -3.01
N ASN A 59 -8.00 11.16 -4.03
CA ASN A 59 -7.98 12.48 -4.65
C ASN A 59 -8.25 13.62 -3.68
N THR A 60 -9.04 13.42 -2.62
CA THR A 60 -9.26 14.47 -1.62
C THR A 60 -7.97 14.79 -0.89
N PHE A 61 -7.24 13.76 -0.42
CA PHE A 61 -5.94 13.97 0.21
C PHE A 61 -4.92 14.59 -0.74
N LEU A 62 -4.85 14.09 -1.98
CA LEU A 62 -3.89 14.59 -2.97
C LEU A 62 -4.14 16.04 -3.40
N ALA A 63 -5.40 16.49 -3.40
CA ALA A 63 -5.75 17.88 -3.68
C ALA A 63 -5.32 18.80 -2.53
N ASP A 64 -5.73 18.49 -1.30
CA ASP A 64 -5.36 19.27 -0.12
C ASP A 64 -3.83 19.32 0.07
N LEU A 65 -3.16 18.21 -0.24
CA LEU A 65 -1.70 18.11 -0.21
C LEU A 65 -1.03 18.97 -1.30
N ALA A 66 -1.59 19.01 -2.51
CA ALA A 66 -1.07 19.85 -3.60
C ALA A 66 -1.22 21.34 -3.29
N ASP A 67 -2.31 21.72 -2.61
CA ASP A 67 -2.59 23.11 -2.23
C ASP A 67 -1.67 23.58 -1.10
N ALA A 68 -1.47 22.74 -0.07
CA ALA A 68 -0.67 23.11 1.11
C ALA A 68 0.84 22.90 0.90
N TYR A 69 1.23 21.85 0.15
CA TYR A 69 2.61 21.42 -0.03
C TYR A 69 2.83 20.98 -1.49
N PRO A 70 2.86 21.90 -2.47
CA PRO A 70 3.03 21.57 -3.87
C PRO A 70 4.35 20.86 -4.18
N GLY A 71 4.41 20.16 -5.32
CA GLY A 71 5.68 19.58 -5.83
C GLY A 71 6.01 18.17 -5.34
N TYR A 72 5.01 17.40 -4.89
CA TYR A 72 5.17 15.96 -4.67
C TYR A 72 5.25 15.18 -5.99
N VAL A 73 5.82 13.98 -5.92
CA VAL A 73 5.77 12.98 -7.00
C VAL A 73 5.01 11.75 -6.56
N LEU A 74 4.09 11.29 -7.40
CA LEU A 74 3.41 10.00 -7.20
C LEU A 74 4.31 8.86 -7.66
N GLY A 75 4.51 7.89 -6.78
CA GLY A 75 5.14 6.63 -7.10
C GLY A 75 4.23 5.70 -7.90
N ARG A 76 4.74 4.50 -8.18
CA ARG A 76 3.92 3.42 -8.73
C ARG A 76 3.00 2.85 -7.66
N ILE A 77 1.92 2.20 -8.09
CA ILE A 77 1.07 1.39 -7.23
C ILE A 77 1.79 0.08 -6.92
N TYR A 78 1.83 -0.31 -5.65
CA TYR A 78 2.36 -1.57 -5.17
C TYR A 78 1.22 -2.48 -4.76
N GLY A 79 1.45 -3.79 -4.88
CA GLY A 79 0.49 -4.83 -4.56
C GLY A 79 1.16 -5.96 -3.78
N ASN A 80 0.42 -6.55 -2.85
CA ASN A 80 0.89 -7.67 -2.03
C ASN A 80 0.48 -9.04 -2.62
N GLU A 81 -0.45 -9.04 -3.59
CA GLU A 81 -0.97 -10.22 -4.26
C GLU A 81 -0.99 -10.00 -5.78
N ILE A 82 -1.03 -11.10 -6.53
CA ILE A 82 -1.18 -11.07 -8.00
C ILE A 82 -2.47 -10.30 -8.33
N ARG A 83 -2.33 -9.20 -9.10
CA ARG A 83 -3.42 -8.32 -9.55
C ARG A 83 -4.18 -7.56 -8.46
N ARG A 84 -3.61 -7.39 -7.26
CA ARG A 84 -4.20 -6.52 -6.23
C ARG A 84 -3.26 -5.38 -5.86
N GLY A 85 -3.63 -4.16 -6.25
CA GLY A 85 -2.98 -2.93 -5.79
C GLY A 85 -3.45 -2.61 -4.38
N THR A 86 -2.51 -2.29 -3.50
CA THR A 86 -2.78 -2.05 -2.08
C THR A 86 -2.25 -0.71 -1.60
N MET A 87 -1.27 -0.13 -2.28
CA MET A 87 -0.71 1.15 -1.84
C MET A 87 -0.09 1.96 -2.97
N ILE A 88 0.00 3.26 -2.78
CA ILE A 88 0.79 4.19 -3.60
C ILE A 88 1.62 5.08 -2.68
N ASN A 89 2.82 5.42 -3.13
CA ASN A 89 3.69 6.33 -2.39
C ASN A 89 3.60 7.74 -2.96
N VAL A 90 3.63 8.76 -2.10
CA VAL A 90 3.73 10.17 -2.47
C VAL A 90 5.02 10.69 -1.89
N TYR A 91 5.94 11.15 -2.74
CA TYR A 91 7.29 11.53 -2.34
C TYR A 91 7.49 13.04 -2.37
N TYR A 92 8.20 13.53 -1.38
CA TYR A 92 8.82 14.86 -1.37
C TYR A 92 10.35 14.72 -1.37
N GLY A 93 11.02 15.87 -1.54
CA GLY A 93 12.44 15.98 -1.25
C GLY A 93 12.73 15.65 0.22
N ASN A 94 13.99 15.47 0.56
CA ASN A 94 14.46 15.15 1.91
C ASN A 94 13.94 13.82 2.48
N SER A 95 13.66 12.83 1.62
CA SER A 95 13.29 11.47 2.04
C SER A 95 11.97 11.38 2.83
N ILE A 96 11.06 12.32 2.62
CA ILE A 96 9.71 12.28 3.18
C ILE A 96 8.79 11.55 2.19
N ALA A 97 8.00 10.60 2.71
CA ALA A 97 7.02 9.89 1.91
C ALA A 97 5.71 9.68 2.66
N PHE A 98 4.59 9.85 1.98
CA PHE A 98 3.33 9.26 2.40
C PHE A 98 3.13 7.90 1.72
N VAL A 99 2.78 6.88 2.46
CA VAL A 99 2.29 5.61 1.92
C VAL A 99 0.79 5.58 2.10
N ILE A 100 0.05 5.67 1.01
CA ILE A 100 -1.41 5.67 1.03
C ILE A 100 -1.89 4.26 0.71
N VAL A 101 -2.63 3.66 1.64
CA VAL A 101 -3.07 2.26 1.58
C VAL A 101 -4.57 2.19 1.31
N VAL A 102 -4.96 1.28 0.43
CA VAL A 102 -6.35 0.92 0.11
C VAL A 102 -6.57 -0.57 0.38
N LYS A 103 -7.83 -1.01 0.50
CA LYS A 103 -8.12 -2.42 0.83
C LYS A 103 -7.95 -3.36 -0.36
N ASN A 104 -8.61 -3.09 -1.48
CA ASN A 104 -8.79 -4.09 -2.55
C ASN A 104 -8.90 -3.45 -3.94
N PHE A 105 -7.85 -2.77 -4.42
CA PHE A 105 -7.85 -2.27 -5.80
C PHE A 105 -7.39 -3.37 -6.77
N GLN A 106 -8.10 -3.57 -7.89
CA GLN A 106 -7.84 -4.68 -8.82
C GLN A 106 -7.81 -4.27 -10.31
N TYR A 107 -7.98 -2.98 -10.62
CA TYR A 107 -8.07 -2.52 -12.00
C TYR A 107 -6.69 -2.36 -12.61
N ILE A 108 -6.37 -3.26 -13.54
CA ILE A 108 -5.14 -3.20 -14.33
C ILE A 108 -5.41 -2.35 -15.57
N ASN A 109 -4.48 -1.46 -15.89
CA ASN A 109 -4.50 -0.68 -17.11
C ASN A 109 -4.37 -1.63 -18.31
N SER A 110 -5.45 -1.78 -19.07
CA SER A 110 -5.54 -2.66 -20.24
C SER A 110 -4.61 -2.28 -21.38
N PHE A 111 -4.09 -1.05 -21.38
CA PHE A 111 -3.15 -0.54 -22.39
C PHE A 111 -1.69 -0.63 -21.96
N SER A 112 -1.41 -1.07 -20.73
CA SER A 112 -0.05 -1.25 -20.24
C SER A 112 0.48 -2.63 -20.64
N PRO A 113 1.54 -2.73 -21.46
CA PRO A 113 2.14 -4.02 -21.85
C PRO A 113 2.65 -4.82 -20.65
N THR A 114 2.97 -4.11 -19.56
CA THR A 114 3.49 -4.67 -18.30
C THR A 114 2.40 -4.96 -17.27
N GLY A 115 1.13 -4.67 -17.59
CA GLY A 115 0.01 -4.87 -16.67
C GLY A 115 0.06 -3.96 -15.44
N ASN A 116 0.45 -2.70 -15.62
CA ASN A 116 0.45 -1.73 -14.51
C ASN A 116 -0.98 -1.44 -14.04
N PHE A 117 -1.15 -1.18 -12.75
CA PHE A 117 -2.42 -0.72 -12.18
C PHE A 117 -2.86 0.63 -12.76
N ASP A 118 -4.17 0.82 -12.94
CA ASP A 118 -4.73 2.10 -13.41
C ASP A 118 -4.71 3.13 -12.29
N ILE A 119 -3.83 4.13 -12.40
CA ILE A 119 -3.67 5.16 -11.37
C ILE A 119 -4.87 6.12 -11.29
N ASN A 120 -5.58 6.36 -12.39
CA ASN A 120 -6.73 7.25 -12.38
C ASN A 120 -7.88 6.64 -11.59
N LEU A 121 -8.10 5.32 -11.75
CA LEU A 121 -9.06 4.57 -10.94
C LEU A 121 -8.58 4.40 -9.50
N PHE A 122 -7.28 4.12 -9.29
CA PHE A 122 -6.73 3.99 -7.93
C PHE A 122 -6.95 5.25 -7.10
N ARG A 123 -6.79 6.44 -7.69
CA ARG A 123 -7.01 7.72 -7.01
C ARG A 123 -8.46 7.98 -6.57
N GLN A 124 -9.41 7.19 -7.06
CA GLN A 124 -10.83 7.25 -6.66
C GLN A 124 -11.13 6.32 -5.49
N GLU A 125 -10.24 5.40 -5.16
CA GLU A 125 -10.42 4.48 -4.04
C GLU A 125 -10.41 5.22 -2.70
N ASN A 126 -11.14 4.65 -1.74
CA ASN A 126 -11.16 5.16 -0.38
C ASN A 126 -9.89 4.77 0.37
N ILE A 127 -9.28 5.76 1.01
CA ILE A 127 -8.11 5.59 1.86
C ILE A 127 -8.47 4.70 3.05
N HIS A 128 -7.78 3.57 3.17
CA HIS A 128 -7.87 2.73 4.36
C HIS A 128 -6.98 3.26 5.49
N ARG A 129 -5.77 3.68 5.13
CA ARG A 129 -4.72 4.14 6.04
C ARG A 129 -3.73 5.03 5.27
N ILE A 130 -3.10 5.96 5.99
CA ILE A 130 -1.95 6.73 5.50
C ILE A 130 -0.81 6.55 6.50
N GLU A 131 0.39 6.29 5.99
CA GLU A 131 1.61 6.26 6.76
C GLU A 131 2.49 7.45 6.36
N LEU A 132 3.16 8.05 7.33
CA LEU A 132 4.17 9.10 7.09
C LEU A 132 5.54 8.55 7.43
N TRP A 133 6.47 8.66 6.48
CA TRP A 133 7.82 8.16 6.57
C TRP A 133 8.84 9.29 6.39
N ASN A 134 9.95 9.21 7.10
CA ASN A 134 11.08 10.12 7.01
C ASN A 134 12.41 9.35 7.13
N VAL A 135 13.28 9.42 6.11
CA VAL A 135 14.60 8.74 6.09
C VAL A 135 14.51 7.24 6.44
N GLY A 136 13.42 6.58 6.02
CA GLY A 136 13.20 5.15 6.26
C GLY A 136 12.63 4.79 7.64
N ASP A 137 12.37 5.79 8.50
CA ASP A 137 11.62 5.62 9.74
C ASP A 137 10.15 5.98 9.54
N CYS A 138 9.27 5.20 10.14
CA CYS A 138 7.86 5.55 10.17
C CYS A 138 7.56 6.50 11.32
N VAL A 139 7.06 7.68 10.95
CA VAL A 139 6.71 8.76 11.88
C VAL A 139 5.25 8.66 12.31
N TYR A 140 4.38 8.14 11.45
CA TYR A 140 2.95 8.00 11.74
C TYR A 140 2.31 6.82 11.00
N GLY A 141 1.38 6.13 11.65
CA GLY A 141 0.43 5.24 10.99
C GLY A 141 0.91 3.82 10.67
N CYS A 142 2.12 3.40 11.08
CA CYS A 142 2.68 2.10 10.68
C CYS A 142 2.24 0.88 11.51
N ASN A 143 0.96 0.84 11.87
CA ASN A 143 0.35 -0.27 12.60
C ASN A 143 -0.57 -1.10 11.71
#